data_AF-A0A085NQR2-F1
#
_entry.id   AF-A0A085NQR2-F1
#
_cell.length_a   1.000
_cell.length_b   1.000
_cell.length_c   1.000
_cell.angle_alpha   90.00
_cell.angle_beta   90.00
_cell.angle_gamma   90.00
#
_symmetry.space_group_name_H-M   'P 1'
#
loop_
_entity.id
_entity.type
_entity.pdbx_description
1 polymer ?
#
loop_
_entity_poly.entity_id
_entity_poly.type
_entity_poly.pdbx_seq_one_letter_code
_entity_poly.pdbx_strand_id
1 'polypeptide(L)'
;MYWKTKVKAMLVRDDLWDIVSAPKPEVRTTAWMKQNNKAMALITLSVEDGQLLHICILDTAFDMWEKLRKQHARSSFGSQLYLRR
;
A
#
# COMPACT_ATOMS: atom_id res chain seq x y z
N MET A 1 1.79 1.24 13.36
CA MET A 1 3.17 0.83 13.01
C MET A 1 3.26 -0.54 12.33
N TYR A 2 2.54 -1.58 12.78
CA TYR A 2 2.74 -2.96 12.29
C TYR A 2 2.27 -3.27 10.86
N TRP A 3 1.27 -2.57 10.34
CA TRP A 3 0.69 -2.84 9.01
C TRP A 3 1.73 -2.73 7.89
N LYS A 4 2.51 -1.63 7.84
CA LYS A 4 3.54 -1.40 6.83
C LYS A 4 4.55 -2.54 6.77
N THR A 5 4.97 -3.05 7.92
CA THR A 5 5.94 -4.16 8.01
C THR A 5 5.32 -5.46 7.52
N LYS A 6 4.06 -5.76 7.89
CA LYS A 6 3.34 -6.95 7.41
C LYS A 6 3.19 -6.95 5.89
N VAL A 7 2.73 -5.84 5.32
CA VAL A 7 2.52 -5.72 3.87
C VAL A 7 3.84 -5.74 3.11
N LYS A 8 4.89 -5.09 3.63
CA LYS A 8 6.24 -5.21 3.06
C LYS A 8 6.71 -6.67 3.05
N ALA A 9 6.50 -7.43 4.13
CA ALA A 9 6.89 -8.83 4.18
C ALA A 9 6.11 -9.70 3.18
N MET A 10 4.81 -9.45 2.99
CA MET A 10 3.99 -10.14 1.98
C MET A 10 4.46 -9.82 0.55
N LEU A 11 4.69 -8.54 0.26
CA LEU A 11 5.16 -8.11 -1.07
C LEU A 11 6.57 -8.61 -1.38
N VAL A 12 7.48 -8.65 -0.40
CA VAL A 12 8.83 -9.22 -0.57
C VAL A 12 8.76 -10.73 -0.79
N ARG A 13 7.88 -11.44 -0.06
CA ARG A 13 7.69 -12.90 -0.25
C ARG A 13 7.27 -13.25 -1.68
N ASP A 14 6.49 -12.39 -2.33
CA ASP A 14 6.00 -12.58 -3.68
C ASP A 14 6.88 -11.91 -4.77
N ASP A 15 8.04 -11.35 -4.42
CA ASP A 15 8.91 -10.56 -5.32
C ASP A 15 8.18 -9.39 -6.02
N LEU A 16 7.22 -8.78 -5.32
CA LEU A 16 6.40 -7.66 -5.81
C LEU A 16 6.81 -6.31 -5.22
N TRP A 17 7.79 -6.31 -4.31
CA TRP A 17 8.21 -5.09 -3.62
C TRP A 17 8.76 -4.03 -4.59
N ASP A 18 9.50 -4.42 -5.63
CA ASP A 18 10.07 -3.48 -6.60
C ASP A 18 8.99 -2.70 -7.36
N ILE A 19 7.84 -3.32 -7.61
CA ILE A 19 6.69 -2.70 -8.30
C ILE A 19 6.03 -1.61 -7.45
N VAL A 20 6.05 -1.78 -6.13
CA VAL A 20 5.42 -0.88 -5.16
C VAL A 20 6.41 0.17 -4.64
N SER A 21 7.72 -0.13 -4.70
CA SER A 21 8.78 0.75 -4.23
C SER A 21 9.31 1.69 -5.30
N ALA A 22 9.24 1.31 -6.58
CA ALA A 22 9.68 2.14 -7.69
C ALA A 22 8.50 2.84 -8.36
N PRO A 23 8.70 4.08 -8.85
CA PRO A 23 7.69 4.75 -9.67
C PRO A 23 7.40 3.95 -10.93
N LYS A 24 6.17 4.11 -11.41
CA LYS A 24 5.63 3.46 -12.61
C LYS A 24 6.62 3.48 -13.79
N PRO A 25 7.01 2.33 -14.35
CA PRO A 25 7.90 2.29 -15.51
C PRO A 25 7.20 2.88 -16.73
N GLU A 26 7.97 3.55 -17.59
CA GLU A 26 7.48 4.14 -18.84
C GLU A 26 6.91 3.08 -19.79
N VAL A 27 7.45 1.86 -19.76
CA VAL A 27 6.99 0.72 -20.56
C VAL A 27 6.16 -0.23 -19.70
N ARG A 28 4.83 -0.14 -19.85
CA ARG A 28 3.90 -1.06 -19.20
C ARG A 28 3.85 -2.39 -19.95
N THR A 29 4.77 -3.28 -19.63
CA THR A 29 4.70 -4.66 -20.12
C THR A 29 3.51 -5.38 -19.48
N THR A 30 2.88 -6.30 -20.19
CA THR A 30 1.78 -7.13 -19.65
C THR A 30 2.18 -7.90 -18.38
N ALA A 31 3.44 -8.34 -18.29
CA ALA A 31 4.02 -8.93 -17.08
C ALA A 31 4.01 -7.96 -15.89
N TRP A 32 4.39 -6.69 -16.12
CA TRP A 32 4.37 -5.65 -15.10
C TRP A 32 2.94 -5.36 -14.63
N MET A 33 1.97 -5.27 -15.56
CA MET A 33 0.55 -5.08 -15.19
C MET A 33 0.02 -6.23 -14.33
N LYS A 34 0.38 -7.48 -14.64
CA LYS A 34 -0.01 -8.65 -13.83
C LYS A 34 0.58 -8.56 -12.41
N GLN A 35 1.86 -8.19 -12.28
CA GLN A 35 2.50 -8.02 -10.98
C GLN A 35 1.91 -6.83 -10.20
N ASN A 36 1.66 -5.70 -10.86
CA ASN A 36 0.99 -4.54 -10.27
C ASN A 36 -0.41 -4.92 -9.74
N ASN A 37 -1.22 -5.63 -10.52
CA ASN A 37 -2.54 -6.08 -10.08
C ASN A 37 -2.47 -7.04 -8.90
N LYS A 38 -1.48 -7.95 -8.89
CA LYS A 38 -1.24 -8.87 -7.76
C LYS A 38 -0.85 -8.10 -6.50
N ALA A 39 0.01 -7.09 -6.62
CA ALA A 39 0.40 -6.22 -5.52
C ALA A 39 -0.78 -5.38 -5.00
N MET A 40 -1.60 -4.83 -5.90
CA MET A 40 -2.84 -4.12 -5.53
C MET A 40 -3.77 -5.04 -4.74
N ALA A 41 -4.00 -6.27 -5.20
CA ALA A 41 -4.85 -7.23 -4.49
C ALA A 41 -4.33 -7.53 -3.07
N LEU A 42 -3.03 -7.76 -2.91
CA LEU A 42 -2.42 -7.99 -1.59
C LEU A 42 -2.56 -6.79 -0.65
N ILE A 43 -2.33 -5.58 -1.17
CA ILE A 43 -2.50 -4.35 -0.39
C ILE A 43 -3.96 -4.19 0.04
N THR A 44 -4.90 -4.36 -0.89
CA THR A 44 -6.35 -4.32 -0.65
C THR A 44 -6.80 -5.35 0.39
N LEU A 45 -6.28 -6.58 0.34
CA LEU A 45 -6.59 -7.62 1.34
C LEU A 45 -5.97 -7.36 2.71
N SER A 46 -4.94 -6.51 2.79
CA SER A 46 -4.25 -6.21 4.03
C SER A 46 -4.85 -5.04 4.81
N VAL A 47 -5.74 -4.26 4.19
CA VAL A 47 -6.34 -3.04 4.77
C VAL A 47 -7.77 -3.31 5.21
N GLU A 48 -8.25 -2.49 6.14
CA GLU A 48 -9.65 -2.53 6.59
C GLU A 48 -10.58 -1.77 5.64
N ASP A 49 -11.86 -2.16 5.62
CA ASP A 49 -12.90 -1.62 4.72
C ASP A 49 -13.04 -0.09 4.75
N GLY A 50 -12.76 0.54 5.90
CA GLY A 50 -12.76 2.00 6.03
C GLY A 50 -11.65 2.69 5.25
N GLN A 51 -10.54 2.01 4.97
CA GLN A 51 -9.43 2.54 4.17
C GLN A 51 -9.59 2.23 2.68
N LEU A 52 -10.28 1.12 2.35
CA LEU A 52 -10.59 0.66 0.98
C LEU A 52 -11.25 1.75 0.12
N LEU A 53 -12.17 2.52 0.70
CA LEU A 53 -12.83 3.66 0.05
C LEU A 53 -11.86 4.68 -0.56
N HIS A 54 -10.68 4.87 0.05
CA HIS A 54 -9.68 5.82 -0.43
C HIS A 54 -8.68 5.20 -1.42
N ILE A 55 -8.61 3.87 -1.47
CA ILE A 55 -7.59 3.11 -2.20
C ILE A 55 -8.18 2.58 -3.52
N CYS A 56 -9.48 2.24 -3.57
CA CYS A 56 -10.17 1.76 -4.77
C CYS A 56 -10.16 2.73 -5.96
N ILE A 57 -9.90 4.01 -5.71
CA ILE A 57 -9.85 5.06 -6.76
C ILE A 57 -8.47 5.13 -7.42
N LEU A 58 -7.45 4.43 -6.88
CA LEU A 58 -6.07 4.53 -7.34
C LEU A 58 -5.74 3.44 -8.36
N ASP A 59 -5.08 3.81 -9.45
CA ASP A 59 -4.77 2.93 -10.58
C ASP A 59 -3.50 2.06 -10.39
N THR A 60 -2.63 2.41 -9.43
CA THR A 60 -1.34 1.72 -9.26
C THR A 60 -1.11 1.26 -7.83
N ALA A 61 -0.43 0.12 -7.68
CA ALA A 61 -0.03 -0.40 -6.38
C ALA A 61 0.88 0.60 -5.64
N PHE A 62 1.71 1.34 -6.39
CA PHE A 62 2.56 2.41 -5.87
C PHE A 62 1.73 3.53 -5.22
N ASP A 63 0.72 4.04 -5.93
CA ASP A 63 -0.14 5.12 -5.41
C ASP A 63 -0.94 4.65 -4.18
N MET A 64 -1.47 3.43 -4.24
CA MET A 64 -2.16 2.78 -3.12
C MET A 64 -1.25 2.73 -1.88
N TRP A 65 -0.01 2.25 -2.06
CA TRP A 65 0.98 2.17 -0.99
C TRP A 65 1.36 3.54 -0.41
N GLU A 66 1.58 4.54 -1.27
CA GLU A 66 1.95 5.87 -0.80
C GLU A 66 0.82 6.53 0.01
N LYS A 67 -0.41 6.43 -0.48
CA LYS A 67 -1.61 6.97 0.19
C LYS A 67 -1.82 6.31 1.55
N LEU A 68 -1.70 4.99 1.61
CA LEU A 68 -1.81 4.21 2.84
C LEU A 68 -0.70 4.54 3.83
N ARG A 69 0.53 4.67 3.36
CA ARG A 69 1.67 5.08 4.19
C ARG A 69 1.40 6.43 4.84
N LYS A 70 0.86 7.40 4.09
CA LYS A 70 0.47 8.73 4.60
C LYS A 70 -0.68 8.64 5.61
N GLN A 71 -1.72 7.83 5.33
CA GLN A 71 -2.86 7.64 6.23
C GLN A 71 -2.44 7.01 7.56
N HIS A 72 -1.68 5.91 7.53
CA HIS A 72 -1.20 5.25 8.74
C HIS A 72 -0.21 6.10 9.53
N ALA A 73 0.58 6.96 8.87
CA ALA A 73 1.42 7.94 9.57
C ALA A 73 0.58 8.97 10.34
N ARG A 74 -0.51 9.48 9.73
CA ARG A 74 -1.43 10.44 10.36
C ARG A 74 -2.22 9.80 11.52
N SER A 75 -2.75 8.59 11.35
CA SER A 75 -3.48 7.88 12.41
C SER A 75 -2.59 7.54 13.61
N SER A 76 -1.30 7.26 13.38
CA SER A 76 -0.33 7.03 14.46
C SER A 76 -0.02 8.29 15.27
N PHE A 77 -0.15 9.47 14.66
CA PHE A 77 0.09 10.75 15.34
C PHE A 77 -1.14 11.22 16.13
N GLY A 78 -2.35 11.06 15.58
CA GLY A 78 -3.59 11.43 16.26
C GLY A 78 -3.86 10.60 17.53
N SER A 79 -3.46 9.33 17.54
CA SER A 79 -3.58 8.44 18.70
C SER A 79 -2.61 8.80 19.85
N GLN A 80 -1.42 9.35 19.54
CA GLN A 80 -0.51 9.86 20.58
C GLN A 80 -1.01 11.14 21.24
N LEU A 81 -1.82 11.94 20.54
CA LEU A 81 -2.40 13.17 21.10
C LEU A 81 -3.54 12.88 22.09
N TYR A 82 -4.29 11.79 21.88
CA TYR A 82 -5.41 11.40 22.74
C TYR A 82 -4.98 10.87 24.11
N LEU A 83 -3.72 10.44 24.26
CA LEU A 83 -3.15 9.97 25.54
C LEU A 83 -2.56 11.11 26.40
N ARG A 84 -2.65 12.37 25.95
CA ARG A 84 -2.14 13.55 26.67
C ARG A 84 -3.24 14.47 27.20
N ARG A 85 -4.49 14.00 27.30
CA ARG A 85 -5.58 14.73 27.95
C ARG A 85 -5.99 14.06 29.25
#